data_AF-A0AAN8HA58-F1
#
_entry.id   AF-A0AAN8HA58-F1
#
_cell.length_a   1.000
_cell.length_b   1.000
_cell.length_c   1.000
_cell.angle_alpha   90.00
_cell.angle_beta   90.00
_cell.angle_gamma   90.00
#
_symmetry.space_group_name_H-M   'P 1'
#
loop_
_entity.id
_entity.type
_entity.pdbx_description
1 polymer ?
#
loop_
_entity_poly.entity_id
_entity_poly.type
_entity_poly.pdbx_seq_one_letter_code
_entity_poly.pdbx_strand_id
1 'polypeptide(L)'
;MSSTFVTLAEVLEARGGPLLEEEVWSLLLATAESLVDASYKGQNNMCSIISPTSLLLSATGTLAFKNCGLSEDVSTFTAPEMLQGRASSTKPAVERMLLYSLGMTLYWSVDFHLPQNQPVQLSDHLNSLLLSMCEDLAHRRVNLISILEACESQHKTNILPPPHPQSSDSWWRKFFTNQWTMALCQTVRFL
;
A
#
# COMPACT_ATOMS: atom_id res chain seq x y z
N MET A 1 25.40 2.00 5.18
CA MET A 1 24.41 0.93 4.93
C MET A 1 23.78 1.25 3.59
N SER A 2 24.06 0.47 2.55
CA SER A 2 23.42 0.66 1.24
C SER A 2 21.93 0.42 1.39
N SER A 3 21.10 1.38 0.97
CA SER A 3 19.65 1.22 0.97
C SER A 3 19.25 0.34 -0.22
N THR A 4 19.32 -0.97 -0.04
CA THR A 4 18.79 -1.92 -1.02
C THR A 4 17.26 -1.84 -0.99
N PHE A 5 16.68 -1.62 -2.17
CA PHE A 5 15.24 -1.66 -2.39
C PHE A 5 14.91 -2.89 -3.23
N VAL A 6 13.83 -3.56 -2.88
CA VAL A 6 13.21 -4.63 -3.66
C VAL A 6 11.78 -4.26 -3.97
N THR A 7 11.23 -4.78 -5.04
CA THR A 7 9.82 -4.59 -5.40
C THR A 7 8.92 -5.46 -4.54
N LEU A 8 7.66 -5.07 -4.37
CA LEU A 8 6.63 -5.90 -3.74
C LEU A 8 6.48 -7.25 -4.46
N ALA A 9 6.57 -7.26 -5.79
CA ALA A 9 6.57 -8.48 -6.59
C ALA A 9 7.71 -9.43 -6.19
N GLU A 10 8.95 -8.94 -6.10
CA GLU A 10 10.10 -9.77 -5.67
C GLU A 10 9.92 -10.32 -4.25
N VAL A 11 9.32 -9.55 -3.34
CA VAL A 11 9.01 -10.04 -1.98
C VAL A 11 7.99 -11.16 -2.01
N LEU A 12 6.93 -11.02 -2.81
CA LEU A 12 5.88 -12.04 -2.94
C LEU A 12 6.40 -13.31 -3.62
N GLU A 13 7.23 -13.18 -4.65
CA GLU A 13 7.91 -14.30 -5.30
C GLU A 13 8.84 -15.04 -4.33
N ALA A 14 9.69 -14.31 -3.60
CA ALA A 14 10.65 -14.91 -2.68
C ALA A 14 9.98 -15.63 -1.49
N ARG A 15 8.84 -15.13 -1.01
CA ARG A 15 8.07 -15.78 0.07
C ARG A 15 7.12 -16.87 -0.43
N GLY A 16 6.78 -16.88 -1.72
CA GLY A 16 5.95 -17.91 -2.36
C GLY A 16 4.47 -17.91 -1.96
N GLY A 17 3.93 -16.78 -1.48
CA GLY A 17 2.54 -16.70 -1.02
C GLY A 17 2.05 -15.26 -0.82
N PRO A 18 0.74 -15.08 -0.55
CA PRO A 18 0.10 -13.77 -0.51
C PRO A 18 0.49 -12.98 0.75
N LEU A 19 0.16 -11.69 0.74
CA LEU A 19 0.17 -10.88 1.95
C LEU A 19 -0.94 -11.31 2.90
N LEU A 20 -0.64 -11.32 4.19
CA LEU A 20 -1.61 -11.42 5.26
C LEU A 20 -2.28 -10.07 5.52
N GLU A 21 -3.48 -10.08 6.10
CA GLU A 21 -4.26 -8.87 6.41
C GLU A 21 -3.46 -7.80 7.18
N GLU A 22 -2.70 -8.19 8.19
CA GLU A 22 -1.84 -7.26 8.95
C GLU A 22 -0.74 -6.61 8.08
N GLU A 23 -0.22 -7.35 7.10
CA GLU A 23 0.78 -6.83 6.16
C GLU A 23 0.16 -5.86 5.17
N VAL A 24 -1.10 -6.07 4.78
CA VAL A 24 -1.89 -5.14 3.95
C VAL A 24 -2.14 -3.85 4.70
N TRP A 25 -2.59 -3.90 5.95
CA TRP A 25 -2.77 -2.71 6.80
C TRP A 25 -1.47 -1.91 6.94
N SER A 26 -0.37 -2.63 7.18
CA SER A 26 0.96 -2.04 7.30
C SER A 26 1.40 -1.32 6.02
N LEU A 27 1.25 -1.99 4.88
CA LEU A 27 1.65 -1.46 3.58
C LEU A 27 0.77 -0.29 3.14
N LEU A 28 -0.54 -0.38 3.41
CA LEU A 28 -1.50 0.69 3.16
C LEU A 28 -1.14 1.95 3.96
N LEU A 29 -0.86 1.82 5.25
CA LEU A 29 -0.45 2.93 6.10
C LEU A 29 0.86 3.55 5.62
N ALA A 30 1.90 2.74 5.42
CA ALA A 30 3.22 3.22 5.00
C ALA A 30 3.15 3.95 3.65
N THR A 31 2.36 3.42 2.71
CA THR A 31 2.17 4.03 1.39
C THR A 31 1.38 5.33 1.52
N ALA A 32 0.30 5.35 2.31
CA ALA A 32 -0.51 6.54 2.54
C ALA A 32 0.33 7.68 3.15
N GLU A 33 1.15 7.40 4.17
CA GLU A 33 2.08 8.38 4.75
C GLU A 33 3.09 8.89 3.72
N SER A 34 3.64 8.00 2.89
CA SER A 34 4.58 8.37 1.83
C SER A 34 3.93 9.27 0.77
N LEU A 35 2.66 9.03 0.44
CA LEU A 35 1.89 9.88 -0.47
C LEU A 35 1.63 11.27 0.13
N VAL A 36 1.30 11.34 1.42
CA VAL A 36 1.18 12.62 2.15
C VAL A 36 2.50 13.40 2.09
N ASP A 37 3.62 12.76 2.43
CA ASP A 37 4.95 13.37 2.42
C ASP A 37 5.36 13.89 1.04
N ALA A 38 5.15 13.08 -0.01
CA ALA A 38 5.45 13.48 -1.39
C ALA A 38 4.56 14.64 -1.85
N SER A 39 3.31 14.67 -1.38
CA SER A 39 2.30 15.69 -1.66
C SER A 39 2.69 17.05 -1.05
N TYR A 40 3.31 17.04 0.14
CA TYR A 40 3.85 18.23 0.79
C TYR A 40 5.15 18.73 0.15
N LYS A 41 6.03 17.82 -0.28
CA LYS A 41 7.34 18.15 -0.87
C LYS A 41 7.26 18.67 -2.31
N GLY A 42 6.06 18.75 -2.90
CA GLY A 42 5.86 19.26 -4.26
C GLY A 42 6.53 18.40 -5.34
N GLN A 43 6.79 17.11 -5.05
CA GLN A 43 7.39 16.21 -6.02
C GLN A 43 6.37 15.92 -7.14
N ASN A 44 6.61 16.49 -8.31
CA ASN A 44 5.70 16.45 -9.47
C ASN A 44 5.67 15.09 -10.21
N ASN A 45 6.23 14.04 -9.60
CA ASN A 45 6.32 12.68 -10.16
C ASN A 45 5.14 11.78 -9.77
N MET A 46 4.09 12.35 -9.16
CA MET A 46 2.91 11.63 -8.68
C MET A 46 2.03 11.02 -9.79
N CYS A 47 2.35 11.23 -11.06
CA CYS A 47 1.65 10.57 -12.17
C CYS A 47 2.16 9.13 -12.42
N SER A 48 2.57 8.42 -11.37
CA SER A 48 3.12 7.06 -11.46
C SER A 48 2.05 6.05 -11.03
N ILE A 49 1.88 4.97 -11.79
CA ILE A 49 0.98 3.88 -11.40
C ILE A 49 1.67 3.07 -10.28
N ILE A 50 0.99 2.91 -9.14
CA ILE A 50 1.45 1.99 -8.10
C ILE A 50 1.06 0.57 -8.54
N SER A 51 2.04 -0.32 -8.57
CA SER A 51 1.94 -1.71 -9.01
C SER A 51 2.93 -2.56 -8.21
N PRO A 52 2.79 -3.89 -8.21
CA PRO A 52 3.73 -4.78 -7.52
C PRO A 52 5.20 -4.57 -7.91
N THR A 53 5.46 -4.16 -9.16
CA THR A 53 6.81 -3.93 -9.70
C THR A 53 7.30 -2.49 -9.55
N SER A 54 6.42 -1.54 -9.18
CA SER A 54 6.79 -0.14 -8.96
C SER A 54 6.91 0.24 -7.48
N LEU A 55 6.24 -0.48 -6.59
CA LEU A 55 6.31 -0.28 -5.14
C LEU A 55 7.58 -0.92 -4.59
N LEU A 56 8.53 -0.07 -4.16
CA LEU A 56 9.84 -0.48 -3.66
C LEU A 56 9.88 -0.43 -2.13
N LEU A 57 10.40 -1.50 -1.55
CA LEU A 57 10.46 -1.78 -0.13
C LEU A 57 11.93 -1.89 0.28
N SER A 58 12.35 -1.16 1.31
CA SER A 58 13.68 -1.32 1.89
C SER A 58 13.65 -2.20 3.13
N ALA A 59 14.80 -2.79 3.44
CA ALA A 59 15.05 -3.47 4.71
C ALA A 59 14.98 -2.54 5.94
N THR A 60 14.85 -1.22 5.76
CA THR A 60 14.65 -0.28 6.87
C THR A 60 13.19 0.15 7.03
N GLY A 61 12.26 -0.47 6.30
CA GLY A 61 10.84 -0.13 6.34
C GLY A 61 10.51 1.18 5.62
N THR A 62 11.39 1.67 4.74
CA THR A 62 11.11 2.85 3.92
C THR A 62 10.56 2.42 2.56
N LEU A 63 9.63 3.22 2.03
CA LEU A 63 9.07 3.02 0.70
C LEU A 63 9.72 3.95 -0.32
N ALA A 64 9.82 3.46 -1.54
CA ALA A 64 10.10 4.26 -2.72
C ALA A 64 9.18 3.82 -3.86
N PHE A 65 9.08 4.65 -4.90
CA PHE A 65 8.26 4.35 -6.06
C PHE A 65 9.12 4.48 -7.31
N LYS A 66 9.14 3.43 -8.13
CA LYS A 66 9.69 3.49 -9.48
C LYS A 66 8.63 4.08 -10.41
N ASN A 67 9.03 4.96 -11.31
CA ASN A 67 8.12 5.46 -12.33
C ASN A 67 7.83 4.34 -13.33
N CYS A 68 6.57 3.93 -13.45
CA CYS A 68 6.11 2.96 -14.43
C CYS A 68 5.32 3.70 -15.51
N GLY A 69 5.78 3.62 -16.76
CA GLY A 69 5.00 4.10 -17.90
C GLY A 69 3.80 3.19 -18.16
N LEU A 70 2.86 3.63 -18.99
CA LEU A 70 1.72 2.82 -19.45
C LEU A 70 2.22 1.65 -20.33
N SER A 71 2.71 0.57 -19.72
CA SER A 71 2.92 -0.72 -20.39
C SER A 71 1.72 -1.64 -20.14
N GLU A 72 1.61 -2.71 -20.93
CA GLU A 72 0.47 -3.65 -20.90
C GLU A 72 0.30 -4.31 -19.51
N ASP A 73 1.44 -4.58 -18.84
CA ASP A 73 1.53 -5.20 -17.51
C ASP A 73 0.97 -4.31 -16.37
N VAL A 74 0.89 -2.99 -16.58
CA VAL A 74 0.39 -2.04 -15.56
C VAL A 74 -1.09 -1.67 -15.75
N SER A 75 -1.72 -2.13 -16.83
CA SER A 75 -3.11 -1.78 -17.15
C SER A 75 -4.10 -2.20 -16.05
N THR A 76 -3.88 -3.37 -15.43
CA THR A 76 -4.66 -3.89 -14.28
C THR A 76 -4.62 -2.96 -13.07
N PHE A 77 -3.54 -2.18 -12.90
CA PHE A 77 -3.36 -1.27 -11.77
C PHE A 77 -3.70 0.19 -12.13
N THR A 78 -4.10 0.44 -13.38
CA THR A 78 -4.30 1.80 -13.88
C THR A 78 -5.73 2.26 -13.62
N ALA A 79 -5.89 3.47 -13.09
CA ALA A 79 -7.21 4.05 -12.83
C ALA A 79 -8.04 4.15 -14.13
N PRO A 80 -9.36 3.87 -14.11
CA PRO A 80 -10.18 3.83 -15.33
C PRO A 80 -10.16 5.14 -16.13
N GLU A 81 -10.12 6.28 -15.46
CA GLU A 81 -10.03 7.59 -16.11
C GLU A 81 -8.72 7.81 -16.86
N MET A 82 -7.62 7.15 -16.46
CA MET A 82 -6.35 7.19 -17.20
C MET A 82 -6.45 6.38 -18.48
N LEU A 83 -7.02 5.17 -18.40
CA LEU A 83 -7.25 4.31 -19.56
C LEU A 83 -8.22 4.95 -20.57
N GLN A 84 -9.19 5.73 -20.08
CA GLN A 84 -10.14 6.46 -20.91
C GLN A 84 -9.60 7.78 -21.48
N GLY A 85 -8.36 8.17 -21.16
CA GLY A 85 -7.78 9.46 -21.58
C GLY A 85 -8.47 10.68 -20.94
N ARG A 86 -9.12 10.50 -19.79
CA ARG A 86 -9.85 11.53 -19.02
C ARG A 86 -9.15 11.93 -17.73
N ALA A 87 -7.88 11.56 -17.58
CA ALA A 87 -7.08 11.87 -16.40
C ALA A 87 -6.94 13.38 -16.20
N SER A 88 -7.18 13.84 -14.97
CA SER A 88 -6.93 15.21 -14.55
C SER A 88 -5.58 15.31 -13.85
N SER A 89 -4.81 16.35 -14.17
CA SER A 89 -3.52 16.64 -13.52
C SER A 89 -3.66 17.40 -12.19
N THR A 90 -4.88 17.66 -11.73
CA THR A 90 -5.10 18.30 -10.44
C THR A 90 -4.64 17.38 -9.31
N LYS A 91 -4.02 17.95 -8.27
CA LYS A 91 -3.49 17.20 -7.13
C LYS A 91 -4.50 16.20 -6.51
N PRO A 92 -5.79 16.56 -6.26
CA PRO A 92 -6.77 15.61 -5.74
C PRO A 92 -7.20 14.51 -6.71
N ALA A 93 -7.05 14.74 -8.03
CA ALA A 93 -7.32 13.73 -9.03
C ALA A 93 -6.16 12.74 -9.13
N VAL A 94 -4.92 13.25 -9.13
CA VAL A 94 -3.72 12.42 -9.10
C VAL A 94 -3.68 11.53 -7.85
N GLU A 95 -4.01 12.10 -6.68
CA GLU A 95 -4.13 11.32 -5.44
C GLU A 95 -5.13 10.17 -5.58
N ARG A 96 -6.31 10.42 -6.16
CA ARG A 96 -7.34 9.38 -6.38
C ARG A 96 -6.91 8.31 -7.38
N MET A 97 -6.12 8.66 -8.38
CA MET A 97 -5.56 7.68 -9.33
C MET A 97 -4.53 6.79 -8.63
N LEU A 98 -3.68 7.38 -7.78
CA LEU A 98 -2.72 6.64 -6.97
C LEU A 98 -3.42 5.69 -5.98
N LEU A 99 -4.46 6.15 -5.29
CA LEU A 99 -5.23 5.33 -4.37
C LEU A 99 -5.91 4.14 -5.06
N TYR A 100 -6.45 4.34 -6.26
CA TYR A 100 -6.97 3.23 -7.07
C TYR A 100 -5.86 2.21 -7.38
N SER A 101 -4.72 2.69 -7.89
CA SER A 101 -3.61 1.81 -8.26
C SER A 101 -3.05 1.04 -7.07
N LEU A 102 -2.98 1.68 -5.90
CA LEU A 102 -2.62 1.03 -4.64
C LEU A 102 -3.65 -0.03 -4.24
N GLY A 103 -4.95 0.27 -4.33
CA GLY A 103 -6.01 -0.70 -4.02
C GLY A 103 -5.91 -1.96 -4.88
N MET A 104 -5.76 -1.79 -6.20
CA MET A 104 -5.54 -2.91 -7.12
C MET A 104 -4.25 -3.68 -6.82
N THR A 105 -3.18 -2.98 -6.46
CA THR A 105 -1.90 -3.59 -6.05
C THR A 105 -2.08 -4.47 -4.80
N LEU A 106 -2.82 -3.98 -3.80
CA LEU A 106 -3.08 -4.72 -2.57
C LEU A 106 -3.98 -5.93 -2.84
N TYR A 107 -5.03 -5.80 -3.66
CA TYR A 107 -5.86 -6.93 -4.07
C TYR A 107 -5.06 -8.02 -4.77
N TRP A 108 -4.21 -7.63 -5.72
CA TRP A 108 -3.32 -8.58 -6.38
C TRP A 108 -2.38 -9.28 -5.39
N SER A 109 -1.91 -8.56 -4.38
CA SER A 109 -0.97 -9.08 -3.38
C SER A 109 -1.60 -10.08 -2.41
N VAL A 110 -2.89 -9.94 -2.10
CA VAL A 110 -3.62 -10.90 -1.23
C VAL A 110 -4.13 -12.11 -2.01
N ASP A 111 -4.24 -11.99 -3.34
CA ASP A 111 -4.61 -13.08 -4.26
C ASP A 111 -3.38 -13.84 -4.81
N PHE A 112 -2.17 -13.33 -4.54
CA PHE A 112 -0.93 -13.86 -5.10
C PHE A 112 -0.69 -15.33 -4.74
N HIS A 113 -0.62 -16.18 -5.77
CA HIS A 113 -0.45 -17.64 -5.66
C HIS A 113 -1.50 -18.32 -4.75
N LEU A 114 -2.69 -17.73 -4.57
CA LEU A 114 -3.77 -18.44 -3.93
C LEU A 114 -4.29 -19.58 -4.83
N PRO A 115 -4.57 -20.76 -4.27
CA PRO A 115 -5.26 -21.82 -5.01
C PRO A 115 -6.61 -21.29 -5.53
N GLN A 116 -6.97 -21.60 -6.79
CA GLN A 116 -8.20 -21.11 -7.45
C GLN A 116 -9.52 -21.30 -6.68
N ASN A 117 -9.56 -22.20 -5.68
CA ASN A 117 -10.74 -22.49 -4.87
C ASN A 117 -10.69 -21.90 -3.46
N GLN A 118 -9.65 -21.14 -3.10
CA GLN A 118 -9.58 -20.46 -1.82
C GLN A 118 -9.95 -18.98 -2.00
N PRO A 119 -11.02 -18.51 -1.34
CA PRO A 119 -11.33 -17.10 -1.33
C PRO A 119 -10.29 -16.35 -0.49
N VAL A 120 -9.94 -15.15 -0.94
CA VAL A 120 -9.12 -14.20 -0.18
C VAL A 120 -9.71 -14.03 1.23
N GLN A 121 -8.89 -14.23 2.25
CA GLN A 121 -9.28 -14.11 3.66
C GLN A 121 -8.96 -12.71 4.16
N LEU A 122 -9.87 -11.75 3.94
CA LEU A 122 -9.82 -10.42 4.56
C LEU A 122 -11.03 -10.22 5.46
N SER A 123 -10.87 -9.47 6.54
CA SER A 123 -12.01 -8.94 7.28
C SER A 123 -12.91 -8.08 6.38
N ASP A 124 -14.21 -8.05 6.70
CA ASP A 124 -15.17 -7.20 5.99
C ASP A 124 -14.75 -5.73 6.01
N HIS A 125 -14.08 -5.30 7.07
CA HIS A 125 -13.61 -3.93 7.21
C HIS A 125 -12.49 -3.60 6.21
N LEU A 126 -11.43 -4.42 6.16
CA LEU A 126 -10.35 -4.22 5.20
C LEU A 126 -10.86 -4.35 3.76
N ASN A 127 -11.67 -5.37 3.49
CA ASN A 127 -12.23 -5.58 2.16
C ASN A 127 -13.09 -4.39 1.71
N SER A 128 -13.98 -3.89 2.58
CA SER A 128 -14.78 -2.70 2.25
C SER A 128 -13.92 -1.46 2.00
N LEU A 129 -12.81 -1.29 2.74
CA LEU A 129 -11.88 -0.18 2.51
C LEU A 129 -11.20 -0.31 1.14
N LEU A 130 -10.66 -1.48 0.81
CA LEU A 130 -10.02 -1.72 -0.48
C LEU A 130 -11.00 -1.56 -1.66
N LEU A 131 -12.24 -2.04 -1.53
CA LEU A 131 -13.30 -1.78 -2.51
C LEU A 131 -13.55 -0.28 -2.70
N SER A 132 -13.60 0.48 -1.60
CA SER A 132 -13.80 1.94 -1.66
C SER A 132 -12.63 2.69 -2.31
N MET A 133 -11.41 2.14 -2.28
CA MET A 133 -10.27 2.66 -3.03
C MET A 133 -10.38 2.37 -4.52
N CYS A 134 -10.96 1.21 -4.87
CA CYS A 134 -11.09 0.70 -6.24
C CYS A 134 -12.41 1.10 -6.93
N GLU A 135 -13.14 2.08 -6.40
CA GLU A 135 -14.34 2.63 -7.06
C GLU A 135 -13.99 3.18 -8.46
N ASP A 136 -14.78 2.80 -9.47
CA ASP A 136 -14.57 3.25 -10.85
C ASP A 136 -14.65 4.77 -10.98
N LEU A 137 -15.60 5.37 -10.26
CA LEU A 137 -15.80 6.80 -10.25
C LEU A 137 -14.83 7.45 -9.25
N ALA A 138 -13.86 8.21 -9.75
CA ALA A 138 -12.84 8.87 -8.93
C ALA A 138 -13.42 9.67 -7.74
N HIS A 139 -14.56 10.36 -7.92
CA HIS A 139 -15.18 11.14 -6.85
C HIS A 139 -15.81 10.30 -5.73
N ARG A 140 -16.09 9.00 -5.97
CA ARG A 140 -16.58 8.05 -4.97
C ARG A 140 -15.46 7.36 -4.20
N ARG A 141 -14.23 7.40 -4.73
CA ARG A 141 -13.08 6.81 -4.03
C ARG A 141 -12.87 7.47 -2.68
N VAL A 142 -12.56 6.64 -1.70
CA VAL A 142 -12.11 7.09 -0.38
C VAL A 142 -10.92 8.04 -0.54
N ASN A 143 -10.86 9.06 0.30
CA ASN A 143 -9.75 10.02 0.27
C ASN A 143 -8.60 9.55 1.19
N LEU A 144 -7.42 10.14 0.99
CA LEU A 144 -6.21 9.74 1.72
C LEU A 144 -6.33 9.91 3.24
N ILE A 145 -7.06 10.93 3.71
CA ILE A 145 -7.27 11.18 5.15
C ILE A 145 -8.08 10.04 5.76
N SER A 146 -9.18 9.66 5.13
CA SER A 146 -10.04 8.57 5.61
C SER A 146 -9.33 7.21 5.63
N ILE A 147 -8.38 6.96 4.70
CA ILE A 147 -7.52 5.77 4.76
C ILE A 147 -6.64 5.79 6.00
N LEU A 148 -6.00 6.93 6.30
CA LEU A 148 -5.15 7.07 7.49
C LEU A 148 -5.96 6.87 8.78
N GLU A 149 -7.17 7.44 8.85
CA GLU A 149 -8.10 7.24 9.97
C GLU A 149 -8.53 5.78 10.13
N ALA A 150 -8.81 5.09 9.02
CA ALA A 150 -9.15 3.66 9.02
C ALA A 150 -7.98 2.81 9.52
N CYS A 151 -6.77 3.08 9.01
CA CYS A 151 -5.55 2.48 9.52
C CYS A 151 -5.45 2.72 11.04
N GLU A 152 -5.48 3.97 11.52
CA GLU A 152 -5.39 4.27 12.96
C GLU A 152 -6.45 3.55 13.80
N SER A 153 -7.68 3.44 13.29
CA SER A 153 -8.78 2.77 13.97
C SER A 153 -8.54 1.26 14.11
N GLN A 154 -8.03 0.60 13.07
CA GLN A 154 -7.63 -0.80 13.12
C GLN A 154 -6.55 -1.08 14.17
N HIS A 155 -5.66 -0.11 14.38
CA HIS A 155 -4.62 -0.24 15.40
C HIS A 155 -5.25 -0.25 16.80
N LYS A 156 -6.24 0.61 17.06
CA LYS A 156 -6.95 0.67 18.35
C LYS A 156 -7.71 -0.61 18.66
N THR A 157 -8.24 -1.31 17.65
CA THR A 157 -8.96 -2.57 17.84
C THR A 157 -8.03 -3.76 18.11
N ASN A 158 -6.81 -3.76 17.57
CA ASN A 158 -5.81 -4.82 17.80
C ASN A 158 -5.03 -4.66 19.12
N ILE A 159 -5.18 -3.53 19.82
CA ILE A 159 -4.54 -3.27 21.12
C ILE A 159 -5.54 -3.61 22.25
N LEU A 160 -5.36 -4.78 22.89
CA LEU A 160 -5.76 -4.94 24.30
C LEU A 160 -5.04 -3.84 25.12
N PRO A 161 -5.71 -3.14 26.07
CA PRO A 161 -5.13 -1.94 26.67
C PRO A 161 -3.87 -2.29 27.49
N PRO A 162 -2.69 -1.71 27.18
CA PRO A 162 -1.53 -1.82 28.05
C PRO A 162 -1.72 -0.94 29.29
N PRO A 163 -1.33 -1.40 30.49
CA PRO A 163 -1.24 -0.55 31.66
C PRO A 163 -0.05 0.39 31.46
N HIS A 164 -0.34 1.67 31.30
CA HIS A 164 0.54 2.85 31.41
C HIS A 164 0.69 3.70 30.13
N PRO A 165 0.45 5.01 30.24
CA PRO A 165 0.71 5.97 29.16
C PRO A 165 2.20 6.30 29.12
N GLN A 166 2.90 5.87 28.08
CA GLN A 166 4.19 6.44 27.69
C GLN A 166 4.05 7.05 26.28
N SER A 167 4.41 8.33 26.18
CA SER A 167 4.56 9.22 25.01
C SER A 167 4.26 8.63 23.62
N SER A 168 3.25 9.22 22.96
CA SER A 168 2.40 8.62 21.92
C SER A 168 2.88 8.69 20.45
N ASP A 169 4.06 9.20 20.13
CA ASP A 169 4.25 9.65 18.74
C ASP A 169 5.00 8.69 17.81
N SER A 170 5.51 7.55 18.29
CA SER A 170 6.33 6.67 17.42
C SER A 170 6.41 5.19 17.81
N TRP A 171 5.71 4.72 18.84
CA TRP A 171 5.81 3.31 19.24
C TRP A 171 5.16 2.36 18.22
N TRP A 172 4.03 2.76 17.63
CA TRP A 172 3.38 2.00 16.54
C TRP A 172 4.25 1.98 15.28
N ARG A 173 4.91 3.10 14.93
CA ARG A 173 5.93 3.11 13.85
C ARG A 173 6.99 2.07 14.14
N LYS A 174 7.48 1.97 15.38
CA LYS A 174 8.45 0.93 15.76
C LYS A 174 7.86 -0.47 15.75
N PHE A 175 6.62 -0.70 16.16
CA PHE A 175 6.00 -2.03 16.18
C PHE A 175 5.70 -2.53 14.76
N PHE A 176 5.06 -1.70 13.94
CA PHE A 176 4.80 -1.95 12.53
C PHE A 176 6.12 -2.08 11.78
N THR A 177 7.02 -1.09 11.86
CA THR A 177 8.36 -1.24 11.29
C THR A 177 9.02 -2.49 11.83
N ASN A 178 9.01 -2.88 13.10
CA ASN A 178 9.71 -4.10 13.54
C ASN A 178 9.07 -5.41 13.02
N GLN A 179 7.75 -5.55 13.02
CA GLN A 179 7.06 -6.73 12.45
C GLN A 179 7.25 -6.82 10.94
N TRP A 180 7.09 -5.69 10.26
CA TRP A 180 7.29 -5.52 8.83
C TRP A 180 8.77 -5.71 8.44
N THR A 181 9.70 -5.16 9.21
CA THR A 181 11.16 -5.33 9.08
C THR A 181 11.53 -6.78 9.36
N MET A 182 10.88 -7.49 10.27
CA MET A 182 11.21 -8.90 10.52
C MET A 182 10.77 -9.80 9.35
N ALA A 183 9.52 -9.70 8.89
CA ALA A 183 9.01 -10.50 7.77
C ALA A 183 9.68 -10.14 6.44
N LEU A 184 9.85 -8.85 6.17
CA LEU A 184 10.44 -8.35 4.94
C LEU A 184 11.97 -8.39 4.98
N CYS A 185 12.67 -8.09 6.09
CA CYS A 185 14.12 -8.35 6.14
C CYS A 185 14.46 -9.82 6.11
N GLN A 186 13.65 -10.73 6.67
CA GLN A 186 13.89 -12.15 6.46
C GLN A 186 13.76 -12.56 4.99
N THR A 187 13.05 -11.80 4.17
CA THR A 187 12.94 -12.07 2.74
C THR A 187 14.05 -11.34 1.97
N VAL A 188 14.21 -10.04 2.20
CA VAL A 188 15.17 -9.14 1.53
C VAL A 188 16.62 -9.41 1.91
N ARG A 189 16.91 -9.89 3.12
CA ARG A 189 18.29 -10.20 3.55
C ARG A 189 18.82 -11.51 2.96
N PHE A 190 17.94 -12.30 2.34
CA PHE A 190 18.27 -13.57 1.67
C PHE A 190 18.17 -13.49 0.14
N LEU A 191 17.75 -12.32 -0.40
CA LEU A 191 17.89 -11.94 -1.80
C LEU A 191 19.19 -11.16 -1.99
#